data_AF-T0TPS8-F1
#
_entry.id   AF-T0TPS8-F1
#
_cell.length_a   1.000
_cell.length_b   1.000
_cell.length_c   1.000
_cell.angle_alpha   90.00
_cell.angle_beta   90.00
_cell.angle_gamma   90.00
#
_symmetry.space_group_name_H-M   'P 1'
#
loop_
_entity.id
_entity.type
_entity.pdbx_description
1 polymer ?
#
loop_
_entity_poly.entity_id
_entity_poly.type
_entity_poly.pdbx_seq_one_letter_code
_entity_poly.pdbx_strand_id
1 'polypeptide(L)'
;MVEDRYSPYLTDFLNPREIQIVEDLANYYHLKFFVSSNLETEEYRRVIIAPDYYELSDDDFEIKRLEVSYARQFNTLTHPKVLGTLINQLGLERQVFGDIIINDDGRIQFSIASHLANYAIMTIKRLVMFPLHLRMLVKGIGLQIKKTTHILLFYFLACVLTMC
;
A
#
# COMPACT_ATOMS: atom_id res chain seq x y z
N MET A 1 -14.96 4.46 -18.21
CA MET A 1 -15.05 5.03 -16.84
C MET A 1 -14.04 6.14 -16.56
N VAL A 2 -12.73 5.99 -16.84
CA VAL A 2 -11.75 7.12 -16.76
C VAL A 2 -11.85 8.03 -18.00
N GLU A 3 -11.98 7.45 -19.19
CA GLU A 3 -12.20 8.18 -20.46
C GLU A 3 -13.53 8.95 -20.46
N ASP A 4 -14.57 8.41 -19.83
CA ASP A 4 -15.90 9.05 -19.76
C ASP A 4 -16.02 10.13 -18.68
N ARG A 5 -15.16 10.10 -17.65
CA ARG A 5 -15.23 11.02 -16.50
C ARG A 5 -14.07 12.00 -16.40
N TYR A 6 -13.03 11.86 -17.23
CA TYR A 6 -11.83 12.72 -17.19
C TYR A 6 -11.39 12.96 -15.72
N SER A 7 -11.21 11.88 -14.96
CA SER A 7 -10.90 11.93 -13.54
C SER A 7 -10.03 10.74 -13.15
N PRO A 8 -9.01 10.94 -12.29
CA PRO A 8 -8.20 9.83 -11.79
C PRO A 8 -9.08 8.78 -11.09
N TYR A 9 -8.68 7.52 -11.21
CA TYR A 9 -9.27 6.41 -10.49
C TYR A 9 -8.22 5.78 -9.58
N LEU A 10 -8.52 5.74 -8.28
CA LEU A 10 -7.71 5.10 -7.26
C LEU A 10 -8.29 3.73 -6.93
N THR A 11 -7.48 2.68 -7.05
CA THR A 11 -7.88 1.30 -6.74
C THR A 11 -7.88 1.04 -5.24
N ASP A 12 -8.48 -0.08 -4.83
CA ASP A 12 -8.16 -0.72 -3.55
C ASP A 12 -6.72 -1.29 -3.56
N PHE A 13 -6.29 -1.94 -2.47
CA PHE A 13 -5.01 -2.63 -2.45
C PHE A 13 -5.04 -3.86 -3.34
N LEU A 14 -4.14 -3.86 -4.32
CA LEU A 14 -3.94 -4.89 -5.32
C LEU A 14 -2.67 -5.69 -5.02
N ASN A 15 -2.71 -6.98 -5.32
CA ASN A 15 -1.52 -7.84 -5.30
C ASN A 15 -0.66 -7.64 -6.57
N PRO A 16 0.58 -8.19 -6.65
CA PRO A 16 1.48 -7.89 -7.76
C PRO A 16 0.95 -8.32 -9.12
N ARG A 17 0.16 -9.40 -9.17
CA ARG A 17 -0.45 -9.90 -10.41
C ARG A 17 -1.59 -8.99 -10.88
N GLU A 18 -2.41 -8.49 -9.95
CA GLU A 18 -3.46 -7.53 -10.25
C GLU A 18 -2.88 -6.20 -10.76
N ILE A 19 -1.78 -5.74 -10.15
CA ILE A 19 -1.06 -4.53 -10.58
C ILE A 19 -0.60 -4.65 -12.03
N GLN A 20 -0.01 -5.80 -12.40
CA GLN A 20 0.42 -6.06 -13.79
C GLN A 20 -0.75 -5.98 -14.78
N ILE A 21 -1.90 -6.57 -14.43
CA ILE A 21 -3.09 -6.52 -15.28
C ILE A 21 -3.57 -5.07 -15.45
N VAL A 22 -3.56 -4.27 -14.38
CA VAL A 22 -3.96 -2.87 -14.44
C VAL A 22 -2.96 -2.03 -15.25
N GLU A 23 -1.66 -2.30 -15.12
CA GLU A 23 -0.60 -1.65 -15.91
C GLU A 23 -0.78 -1.91 -17.40
N ASP A 24 -0.98 -3.18 -17.79
CA ASP A 24 -1.22 -3.57 -19.19
C ASP A 24 -2.44 -2.86 -19.78
N LEU A 25 -3.54 -2.79 -19.01
CA LEU A 25 -4.75 -2.07 -19.43
C LEU A 25 -4.52 -0.57 -19.54
N ALA A 26 -3.88 0.05 -18.54
CA ALA A 26 -3.58 1.49 -18.59
C ALA A 26 -2.73 1.85 -19.81
N ASN A 27 -1.70 1.04 -20.11
CA ASN A 27 -0.85 1.20 -21.28
C ASN A 27 -1.63 1.07 -22.59
N TYR A 28 -2.52 0.07 -22.68
CA TYR A 28 -3.37 -0.13 -23.87
C TYR A 28 -4.26 1.09 -24.17
N TYR A 29 -4.77 1.75 -23.14
CA TYR A 29 -5.61 2.96 -23.26
C TYR A 29 -4.82 4.27 -23.21
N HIS A 30 -3.48 4.23 -23.23
CA HIS A 30 -2.63 5.43 -23.12
C HIS A 30 -2.92 6.29 -21.88
N LEU A 31 -3.24 5.66 -20.74
CA LEU A 31 -3.46 6.33 -19.48
C LEU A 31 -2.18 6.34 -18.64
N LYS A 32 -2.02 7.37 -17.81
CA LYS A 32 -0.99 7.40 -16.77
C LYS A 32 -1.30 6.35 -15.71
N PHE A 33 -0.23 5.74 -15.22
CA PHE A 33 -0.26 4.69 -14.21
C PHE A 33 0.72 5.03 -13.08
N PHE A 34 0.24 5.03 -11.84
CA PHE A 34 1.05 5.28 -10.65
C PHE A 34 0.80 4.22 -9.60
N VAL A 35 1.84 3.78 -8.91
CA VAL A 35 1.76 2.75 -7.87
C VAL A 35 2.25 3.32 -6.54
N SER A 36 1.51 3.07 -5.46
CA SER A 36 1.95 3.40 -4.11
C SER A 36 3.08 2.43 -3.74
N SER A 37 4.34 2.85 -3.78
CA SER A 37 5.42 2.00 -3.28
C SER A 37 6.60 2.82 -2.79
N ASN A 38 7.14 2.42 -1.65
CA ASN A 38 8.38 2.97 -1.09
C ASN A 38 9.47 1.91 -0.87
N LEU A 39 9.12 0.62 -0.98
CA LEU A 39 9.98 -0.53 -0.69
C LEU A 39 9.66 -1.67 -1.65
N GLU A 40 10.68 -2.34 -2.18
CA GLU A 40 10.48 -3.42 -3.16
C GLU A 40 9.81 -4.66 -2.57
N THR A 41 9.72 -4.74 -1.24
CA THR A 41 9.16 -5.87 -0.49
C THR A 41 7.66 -5.77 -0.22
N GLU A 42 6.99 -4.69 -0.62
CA GLU A 42 5.55 -4.54 -0.40
C GLU A 42 4.75 -5.42 -1.39
N GLU A 43 3.94 -6.36 -0.90
CA GLU A 43 3.11 -7.26 -1.69
C GLU A 43 1.79 -6.62 -2.13
N TYR A 44 1.22 -5.71 -1.34
CA TYR A 44 -0.09 -5.09 -1.62
C TYR A 44 0.01 -3.58 -1.72
N ARG A 45 -0.43 -3.03 -2.87
CA ARG A 45 -0.28 -1.61 -3.20
C ARG A 45 -1.54 -1.05 -3.85
N ARG A 46 -1.75 0.25 -3.74
CA ARG A 46 -2.82 0.98 -4.45
C ARG A 46 -2.28 1.56 -5.74
N VAL A 47 -3.13 1.63 -6.74
CA VAL A 47 -2.80 2.13 -8.08
C VAL A 47 -3.69 3.32 -8.41
N ILE A 48 -3.12 4.34 -9.03
CA ILE A 48 -3.86 5.44 -9.64
C ILE A 48 -3.74 5.30 -11.16
N ILE A 49 -4.90 5.23 -11.82
CA ILE A 49 -5.04 5.30 -13.27
C ILE A 49 -5.60 6.68 -13.60
N ALA A 50 -4.92 7.45 -14.44
CA ALA A 50 -5.33 8.83 -14.67
C ALA A 50 -5.05 9.31 -16.10
N PRO A 51 -5.75 10.38 -16.55
CA PRO A 51 -5.42 11.03 -17.83
C PRO A 51 -4.07 11.76 -17.81
N ASP A 52 -3.58 12.13 -18.99
CA ASP A 52 -2.25 12.75 -19.17
C ASP A 52 -2.01 14.08 -18.44
N TYR A 53 -3.05 14.85 -18.14
CA TYR A 53 -2.90 16.09 -17.37
C TYR A 53 -2.76 15.86 -15.86
N TYR A 54 -2.98 14.63 -15.37
CA TYR A 54 -2.93 14.36 -13.95
C TYR A 54 -1.51 14.47 -13.39
N GLU A 55 -1.39 15.21 -12.29
CA GLU A 55 -0.16 15.37 -11.52
C GLU A 55 -0.34 14.69 -10.16
N LEU A 56 0.54 13.73 -9.87
CA LEU A 56 0.49 12.96 -8.64
C LEU A 56 0.99 13.78 -7.45
N SER A 57 0.22 13.80 -6.38
CA SER A 57 0.58 14.24 -5.04
C SER A 57 0.77 13.03 -4.10
N ASP A 58 1.62 13.19 -3.07
CA ASP A 58 1.97 12.14 -2.13
C ASP A 58 0.78 11.61 -1.31
N ASP A 59 -0.30 12.38 -1.21
CA ASP A 59 -1.50 12.02 -0.44
C ASP A 59 -2.59 11.35 -1.30
N ASP A 60 -2.42 11.32 -2.62
CA ASP A 60 -3.45 10.85 -3.57
C ASP A 60 -3.71 9.35 -3.49
N PHE A 61 -2.74 8.57 -3.01
CA PHE A 61 -2.96 7.14 -2.77
C PHE A 61 -3.89 6.88 -1.58
N GLU A 62 -4.19 7.92 -0.79
CA GLU A 62 -5.06 7.84 0.37
C GLU A 62 -4.70 6.66 1.29
N ILE A 63 -3.42 6.47 1.60
CA ILE A 63 -2.96 5.43 2.53
C ILE A 63 -2.65 6.06 3.89
N LYS A 64 -3.14 5.44 4.97
CA LYS A 64 -2.71 5.72 6.34
C LYS A 64 -1.96 4.54 6.92
N ARG A 65 -0.96 4.84 7.75
CA ARG A 65 -0.21 3.84 8.51
C ARG A 65 -0.64 3.87 9.97
N LEU A 66 -1.05 2.72 10.47
CA LEU A 66 -1.45 2.51 11.85
C LEU A 66 -0.40 1.66 12.56
N GLU A 67 -0.08 2.02 13.80
CA GLU A 67 0.78 1.24 14.68
C GLU A 67 -0.05 0.57 15.78
N VAL A 68 0.25 -0.71 16.04
CA VAL A 68 -0.33 -1.48 17.12
C VAL A 68 0.51 -1.28 18.38
N SER A 69 -0.03 -0.58 19.37
CA SER A 69 0.59 -0.42 20.68
C SER A 69 0.08 -1.50 21.64
N TYR A 70 0.99 -2.35 22.13
CA TYR A 70 0.70 -3.42 23.10
C TYR A 70 1.81 -3.58 24.14
N ALA A 71 1.47 -4.12 25.32
CA ALA A 71 2.44 -4.40 26.38
C ALA A 71 3.36 -5.57 25.96
N ARG A 72 4.59 -5.22 25.61
CA ARG A 72 5.59 -6.06 24.93
C ARG A 72 6.08 -7.28 25.73
N GLN A 73 5.76 -7.33 27.02
CA GLN A 73 6.28 -8.30 27.99
C GLN A 73 5.79 -9.74 27.75
N PHE A 74 4.84 -9.98 26.84
CA PHE A 74 4.14 -11.27 26.78
C PHE A 74 3.94 -11.93 25.42
N ASN A 75 4.32 -11.37 24.25
CA ASN A 75 4.06 -12.06 22.98
C ASN A 75 4.89 -11.62 21.76
N THR A 76 5.36 -12.62 21.01
CA THR A 76 5.84 -12.47 19.63
C THR A 76 4.67 -12.68 18.68
N LEU A 77 4.11 -11.59 18.15
CA LEU A 77 3.03 -11.65 17.16
C LEU A 77 3.62 -11.85 15.76
N THR A 78 3.08 -12.79 14.98
CA THR A 78 3.52 -13.06 13.60
C THR A 78 2.59 -12.39 12.57
N HIS A 79 3.16 -12.02 11.42
CA HIS A 79 2.49 -11.31 10.31
C HIS A 79 1.10 -11.89 9.94
N PRO A 80 0.92 -13.22 9.72
CA PRO A 80 -0.37 -13.76 9.30
C PRO A 80 -1.46 -13.69 10.38
N LYS A 81 -1.08 -13.81 11.66
CA LYS A 81 -2.03 -13.80 12.78
C LYS A 81 -2.61 -12.42 13.02
N VAL A 82 -1.80 -11.37 12.83
CA VAL A 82 -2.25 -9.98 12.99
C VAL A 82 -3.27 -9.65 11.90
N LEU A 83 -2.93 -9.87 10.63
CA LEU A 83 -3.83 -9.56 9.51
C LEU A 83 -5.15 -10.32 9.61
N GLY A 84 -5.09 -11.63 9.86
CA GLY A 84 -6.29 -12.45 9.97
C GLY A 84 -7.20 -12.00 11.11
N THR A 85 -6.62 -11.55 12.23
CA THR A 85 -7.42 -11.01 13.34
C THR A 85 -8.04 -9.66 12.98
N LEU A 86 -7.29 -8.77 12.31
CA LEU A 86 -7.79 -7.47 11.87
C LEU A 86 -8.97 -7.62 10.90
N ILE A 87 -8.82 -8.47 9.88
CA ILE A 87 -9.86 -8.76 8.89
C ILE A 87 -11.11 -9.31 9.58
N ASN A 88 -10.95 -10.34 10.43
CA ASN A 88 -12.08 -10.99 11.09
C ASN A 88 -12.82 -10.06 12.08
N GLN A 89 -12.09 -9.20 12.79
CA GLN A 89 -12.70 -8.29 13.77
C GLN A 89 -13.35 -7.06 13.14
N LEU A 90 -12.77 -6.55 12.04
CA LEU A 90 -13.32 -5.40 11.33
C LEU A 90 -14.41 -5.78 10.33
N GLY A 91 -14.47 -7.05 9.93
CA GLY A 91 -15.38 -7.49 8.86
C GLY A 91 -15.07 -6.84 7.52
N LEU A 92 -13.81 -6.41 7.33
CA LEU A 92 -13.36 -5.72 6.12
C LEU A 92 -12.63 -6.68 5.20
N GLU A 93 -12.70 -6.42 3.91
CA GLU A 93 -12.04 -7.22 2.88
C GLU A 93 -10.50 -7.03 2.92
N ARG A 94 -9.76 -8.03 2.46
CA ARG A 94 -8.28 -7.99 2.40
C ARG A 94 -7.76 -6.79 1.61
N GLN A 95 -8.51 -6.37 0.60
CA GLN A 95 -8.20 -5.28 -0.34
C GLN A 95 -8.23 -3.89 0.32
N VAL A 96 -8.72 -3.78 1.55
CA VAL A 96 -8.67 -2.54 2.34
C VAL A 96 -7.31 -2.34 3.01
N PHE A 97 -6.59 -3.44 3.26
CA PHE A 97 -5.33 -3.44 4.00
C PHE A 97 -4.15 -3.51 3.03
N GLY A 98 -3.09 -2.79 3.33
CA GLY A 98 -1.78 -2.99 2.70
C GLY A 98 -0.95 -3.96 3.52
N ASP A 99 0.38 -3.82 3.43
CA ASP A 99 1.29 -4.71 4.14
C ASP A 99 1.43 -4.39 5.62
N ILE A 100 1.90 -5.41 6.35
CA ILE A 100 2.24 -5.32 7.76
C ILE A 100 3.76 -5.29 7.88
N ILE A 101 4.27 -4.25 8.53
CA ILE A 101 5.67 -4.06 8.84
C ILE A 101 5.87 -4.43 10.31
N ILE A 102 6.77 -5.37 10.58
CA ILE A 102 7.24 -5.67 11.93
C ILE A 102 8.65 -5.11 12.01
N ASN A 103 8.83 -4.07 12.82
CA ASN A 103 10.13 -3.48 13.07
C ASN A 103 11.00 -4.41 13.94
N ASP A 104 12.32 -4.23 13.92
CA ASP A 104 13.26 -5.00 14.76
C ASP A 104 12.95 -4.87 16.26
N ASP A 105 12.35 -3.75 16.65
CA ASP A 105 11.83 -3.52 17.99
C ASP A 105 10.42 -4.09 18.21
N GLY A 106 9.99 -5.08 17.42
CA GLY A 106 8.72 -5.78 17.56
C GLY A 106 7.46 -4.89 17.44
N ARG A 107 7.60 -3.62 17.05
CA ARG A 107 6.43 -2.78 16.74
C ARG A 107 5.81 -3.24 15.43
N ILE A 108 4.48 -3.31 15.43
CA ILE A 108 3.71 -3.77 14.29
C ILE A 108 3.00 -2.58 13.71
N GLN A 109 3.24 -2.32 12.43
CA GLN A 109 2.60 -1.27 11.67
C GLN A 109 1.89 -1.88 10.48
N PHE A 110 0.78 -1.30 10.05
CA PHE A 110 0.10 -1.74 8.84
C PHE A 110 -0.50 -0.56 8.09
N SER A 111 -0.59 -0.75 6.78
CA SER A 111 -1.21 0.22 5.88
C SER A 111 -2.71 -0.07 5.73
N ILE A 112 -3.53 0.97 5.64
CA ILE A 112 -4.98 0.87 5.41
C ILE A 112 -5.47 2.04 4.55
N ALA A 113 -6.56 1.83 3.82
CA ALA A 113 -7.24 2.92 3.12
C ALA A 113 -7.66 4.03 4.10
N SER A 114 -7.37 5.28 3.75
CA SER A 114 -7.51 6.43 4.66
C SER A 114 -8.92 6.58 5.22
N HIS A 115 -9.94 6.36 4.38
CA HIS A 115 -11.34 6.48 4.77
C HIS A 115 -11.76 5.44 5.82
N LEU A 116 -11.01 4.33 5.98
CA LEU A 116 -11.27 3.27 6.97
C LEU A 116 -10.34 3.34 8.19
N ALA A 117 -9.35 4.23 8.20
CA ALA A 117 -8.40 4.34 9.30
C ALA A 117 -9.07 4.67 10.64
N ASN A 118 -9.97 5.66 10.66
CA ASN A 118 -10.68 6.05 11.88
C ASN A 118 -11.63 4.94 12.36
N TYR A 119 -12.33 4.28 11.43
CA TYR A 119 -13.17 3.13 11.74
C TYR A 119 -12.37 2.00 12.40
N ALA A 120 -11.18 1.70 11.86
CA ALA A 120 -10.29 0.68 12.42
C ALA A 120 -9.84 1.04 13.85
N ILE A 121 -9.44 2.29 14.09
CA ILE A 121 -9.01 2.77 15.41
C ILE A 121 -10.13 2.70 16.46
N MET A 122 -11.35 3.04 16.07
CA MET A 122 -12.50 3.03 16.99
C MET A 122 -12.98 1.61 17.32
N THR A 123 -12.89 0.70 16.35
CA THR A 123 -13.41 -0.66 16.45
C THR A 123 -12.42 -1.61 17.12
N ILE A 124 -11.13 -1.53 16.77
CA ILE A 124 -10.11 -2.42 17.33
C ILE A 124 -9.68 -1.91 18.70
N LYS A 125 -10.18 -2.59 19.73
CA LYS A 125 -9.78 -2.38 21.14
C LYS A 125 -9.01 -3.56 21.72
N ARG A 126 -9.03 -4.73 21.06
CA ARG A 126 -8.35 -5.96 21.50
C ARG A 126 -7.95 -6.81 20.29
N LEU A 127 -6.73 -7.36 20.27
CA LEU A 127 -6.30 -8.34 19.27
C LEU A 127 -5.91 -9.63 19.98
N VAL A 128 -6.44 -10.74 19.47
CA VAL A 128 -6.29 -12.11 19.96
C VAL A 128 -6.82 -12.32 21.39
N MET A 129 -6.33 -11.58 22.40
CA MET A 129 -6.77 -11.66 23.80
C MET A 129 -6.33 -10.48 24.70
N PHE A 130 -5.61 -9.48 24.18
CA PHE A 130 -5.04 -8.37 24.99
C PHE A 130 -5.60 -7.01 24.58
N PRO A 131 -5.78 -6.07 25.53
CA PRO A 131 -6.10 -4.69 25.20
C PRO A 131 -4.93 -4.08 24.41
N LEU A 132 -5.26 -3.43 23.31
CA LEU A 132 -4.30 -2.69 22.50
C LEU A 132 -4.91 -1.37 22.07
N HIS A 133 -4.04 -0.43 21.71
CA HIS A 133 -4.45 0.83 21.10
C HIS A 133 -3.81 0.97 19.74
N LEU A 134 -4.63 1.29 18.74
CA LEU A 134 -4.14 1.71 17.44
C LEU A 134 -3.83 3.21 17.47
N ARG A 135 -2.69 3.58 16.92
CA ARG A 135 -2.29 4.97 16.76
C ARG A 135 -1.96 5.27 15.31
N MET A 136 -2.46 6.38 14.79
CA MET A 136 -2.00 6.91 13.50
C MET A 136 -0.56 7.40 13.61
N LEU A 137 0.29 6.98 12.69
CA LEU A 137 1.62 7.55 12.52
C LEU A 137 1.53 8.77 11.61
N VAL A 138 2.05 9.91 12.08
CA VAL A 138 2.23 11.11 11.25
C VAL A 138 3.33 10.79 10.24
N LYS A 139 3.11 11.10 8.94
CA LYS A 139 4.09 10.92 7.85
C LYS A 139 5.43 11.51 8.29
N GLY A 140 6.34 10.65 8.72
CA GLY A 140 7.69 10.98 9.11
C GLY A 140 8.60 9.99 8.42
N ILE A 141 9.21 10.44 7.33
CA ILE A 141 10.32 9.81 6.60
C ILE A 141 9.94 8.48 5.92
N GLY A 142 9.87 8.51 4.58
CA GLY A 142 9.97 7.30 3.76
C GLY A 142 8.86 7.04 2.75
N LEU A 143 8.15 8.06 2.23
CA LEU A 143 7.52 7.93 0.91
C LEU A 143 8.53 8.37 -0.15
N GLN A 144 9.19 7.40 -0.78
CA GLN A 144 9.98 7.66 -1.98
C GLN A 144 9.19 7.13 -3.17
N ILE A 145 8.56 8.04 -3.90
CA ILE A 145 7.76 7.74 -5.08
C ILE A 145 8.74 7.55 -6.25
N LYS A 146 8.81 6.32 -6.79
CA LYS A 146 9.41 6.13 -8.12
C LYS A 146 8.44 6.70 -9.15
N LYS A 147 8.77 7.86 -9.73
CA LYS A 147 8.16 8.33 -10.98
C LYS A 147 8.60 7.37 -12.09
N THR A 148 7.76 6.40 -12.44
CA THR A 148 8.00 5.60 -13.65
C THR A 148 7.63 6.45 -14.87
N THR A 149 8.52 7.38 -15.21
CA THR A 149 8.52 8.05 -16.51
C THR A 149 9.51 7.28 -17.38
N HIS A 150 9.00 6.47 -18.31
CA HIS A 150 9.72 5.89 -19.45
C HIS A 150 11.21 5.54 -19.21
N ILE A 151 11.49 4.39 -18.59
CA ILE A 151 12.83 3.78 -18.68
C ILE A 151 12.67 2.30 -19.02
N LEU A 152 12.13 2.02 -20.21
CA LEU A 152 12.38 0.75 -20.89
C LEU A 152 13.66 0.79 -21.76
N LEU A 153 14.42 1.90 -21.76
CA LEU A 153 15.58 2.07 -22.64
C LEU A 153 16.97 2.01 -21.98
N PHE A 154 17.10 2.12 -20.65
CA PHE A 154 18.44 2.09 -20.01
C PHE A 154 18.86 0.71 -19.47
N TYR A 155 17.93 -0.13 -19.01
CA TYR A 155 18.30 -1.44 -18.47
C TYR A 155 18.65 -2.48 -19.56
N PHE A 156 18.16 -2.31 -20.78
CA PHE A 156 18.55 -3.20 -21.88
C PHE A 156 19.94 -2.86 -22.45
N LEU A 157 20.36 -1.58 -22.40
CA LEU A 157 21.69 -1.19 -22.90
C LEU A 157 22.82 -1.54 -21.93
N ALA A 158 22.57 -1.54 -20.63
CA ALA A 158 23.58 -1.88 -19.61
C ALA A 158 23.89 -3.39 -19.50
N CYS A 159 23.03 -4.27 -20.03
CA CYS A 159 23.28 -5.72 -20.02
C CYS A 159 24.01 -6.20 -21.29
N VAL A 160 23.84 -5.50 -22.42
CA VAL A 160 24.46 -5.90 -23.70
C VAL A 160 25.92 -5.41 -23.82
N LEU A 161 26.32 -4.34 -23.13
CA LEU A 161 27.68 -3.78 -23.19
C LEU A 161 28.69 -4.37 -22.18
N THR A 162 28.28 -5.25 -21.29
CA THR A 162 29.18 -5.90 -20.30
C THR A 162 29.45 -7.38 -20.59
N MET A 163 28.98 -7.89 -21.73
CA MET A 163 29.28 -9.25 -22.24
C MET A 163 29.84 -9.24 -23.68
N CYS A 164 30.67 -8.25 -24.01
CA CYS A 164 31.60 -8.31 -25.14
C CYS A 164 32.96 -7.75 -24.72
#